data_AF-A0A7X0VFG4-F1
#
_entry.id   AF-A0A7X0VFG4-F1
#
_cell.length_a   1.000
_cell.length_b   1.000
_cell.length_c   1.000
_cell.angle_alpha   90.00
_cell.angle_beta   90.00
_cell.angle_gamma   90.00
#
_symmetry.space_group_name_H-M   'P 1'
#
loop_
_entity.id
_entity.type
_entity.pdbx_description
1 polymer ?
#
loop_
_entity_poly.entity_id
_entity_poly.type
_entity_poly.pdbx_seq_one_letter_code
_entity_poly.pdbx_strand_id
1 'polypeptide(L)'
;MNQNEFSSRVGISQATLSELEQDKYKPSLEIIISIVNEFHTDISWIVFGTTSSNNKVIGVNEVNEIESDLLMLFDKLKAVDQDEIIDFIKTKLNHY
;
A
#
# COMPACT_ATOMS: atom_id res chain seq x y z
N MET A 1 5.84 -9.86 17.19
CA MET A 1 5.77 -8.58 17.92
C MET A 1 4.74 -8.75 19.03
N ASN A 2 5.13 -8.44 20.27
CA ASN A 2 4.19 -8.43 21.40
C ASN A 2 3.59 -7.01 21.61
N GLN A 3 2.63 -6.88 22.53
CA GLN A 3 1.90 -5.64 22.76
C GLN A 3 2.79 -4.50 23.31
N ASN A 4 3.80 -4.83 24.12
CA ASN A 4 4.77 -3.85 24.62
C ASN A 4 5.67 -3.32 23.50
N GLU A 5 6.14 -4.21 22.61
CA GLU A 5 6.94 -3.81 21.45
C GLU A 5 6.15 -2.94 20.48
N PHE A 6 4.90 -3.28 20.18
CA PHE A 6 4.06 -2.49 19.29
C PHE A 6 3.77 -1.10 19.87
N SER A 7 3.29 -1.04 21.12
CA SER A 7 2.97 0.23 21.77
C SER A 7 4.18 1.16 21.83
N SER A 8 5.36 0.62 22.16
CA SER A 8 6.61 1.39 22.17
C SER A 8 7.00 1.94 20.80
N ARG A 9 6.79 1.18 19.72
CA ARG A 9 7.12 1.61 18.34
C ARG A 9 6.16 2.67 17.82
N VAL A 10 4.87 2.53 18.12
CA VAL A 10 3.82 3.48 17.74
C VAL A 10 3.87 4.76 18.59
N GLY A 11 4.52 4.71 19.75
CA GLY A 11 4.62 5.86 20.67
C GLY A 11 3.40 6.01 21.59
N ILE A 12 2.75 4.91 21.95
CA ILE A 12 1.63 4.88 22.91
C ILE A 12 1.97 3.98 24.11
N SER A 13 1.20 4.08 25.19
CA SER A 13 1.35 3.15 26.31
C SER A 13 0.72 1.79 26.00
N GLN A 14 1.21 0.72 26.62
CA GLN A 14 0.58 -0.60 26.49
C GLN A 14 -0.86 -0.60 27.05
N ALA A 15 -1.13 0.19 28.11
CA ALA A 15 -2.48 0.36 28.63
C ALA A 15 -3.42 0.98 27.58
N THR A 16 -2.97 2.05 26.90
CA THR A 16 -3.69 2.70 25.78
C THR A 16 -4.02 1.67 24.69
N LEU A 17 -3.04 0.87 24.28
CA LEU A 17 -3.23 -0.16 23.27
C LEU A 17 -4.22 -1.25 23.71
N SER A 18 -4.16 -1.68 24.96
CA SER A 18 -5.08 -2.68 25.51
C SER A 18 -6.52 -2.18 25.54
N GLU A 19 -6.72 -0.90 25.83
CA GLU A 19 -8.06 -0.29 25.79
C GLU A 19 -8.59 -0.12 24.36
N LEU A 20 -7.70 0.19 23.41
CA LEU A 20 -8.04 0.22 21.97
C LEU A 20 -8.47 -1.15 21.47
N GLU A 21 -7.76 -2.22 21.82
CA GLU A 21 -8.11 -3.61 21.45
C GLU A 21 -9.43 -4.10 22.07
N GLN A 22 -9.85 -3.50 23.18
CA GLN A 22 -11.13 -3.77 23.84
C GLN A 22 -12.28 -2.90 23.31
N ASP A 23 -12.07 -2.17 22.20
CA ASP A 23 -13.04 -1.26 21.60
C ASP A 23 -13.58 -0.17 22.57
N LYS A 24 -12.83 0.16 23.64
CA LYS A 24 -13.28 1.18 24.61
C LYS A 24 -13.38 2.57 24.00
N TYR A 25 -12.53 2.88 23.01
CA TYR A 25 -12.56 4.12 22.25
C TYR A 25 -11.90 3.94 20.89
N LYS A 26 -12.08 4.92 20.01
CA LYS A 26 -11.45 4.96 18.68
C LYS A 26 -10.07 5.63 18.75
N PRO A 27 -9.06 5.11 18.03
CA PRO A 27 -7.74 5.73 18.01
C PRO A 27 -7.81 7.16 17.47
N SER A 28 -6.97 8.05 17.98
CA SER A 28 -6.84 9.40 17.43
C SER A 28 -6.15 9.35 16.06
N LEU A 29 -6.27 10.44 15.31
CA LEU A 29 -5.60 10.56 14.02
C LEU A 29 -4.08 10.45 14.16
N GLU A 30 -3.49 10.99 15.23
CA GLU A 30 -2.05 10.86 15.49
C GLU A 30 -1.63 9.40 15.66
N ILE A 31 -2.42 8.59 16.38
CA ILE A 31 -2.12 7.16 16.57
C ILE A 31 -2.16 6.42 15.22
N ILE A 32 -3.15 6.72 14.37
CA ILE A 32 -3.27 6.13 13.03
C ILE A 32 -2.04 6.49 12.19
N ILE A 33 -1.65 7.77 12.17
CA ILE A 33 -0.46 8.24 11.43
C ILE A 33 0.82 7.55 11.93
N SER A 34 0.99 7.42 13.24
CA SER A 34 2.15 6.71 13.81
C SER A 34 2.21 5.25 13.37
N ILE A 35 1.08 4.54 13.36
CA ILE A 35 1.01 3.15 12.88
C ILE A 35 1.38 3.07 11.39
N VAL A 36 0.81 3.95 10.56
CA VAL A 36 1.07 4.00 9.11
C VAL A 36 2.55 4.25 8.84
N ASN A 37 3.18 5.19 9.56
CA ASN A 37 4.58 5.54 9.36
C ASN A 37 5.54 4.45 9.84
N GLU A 38 5.27 3.82 10.99
CA GLU A 38 6.12 2.77 11.56
C GLU A 38 6.06 1.46 10.77
N PHE A 39 4.88 1.08 10.29
CA PHE A 39 4.66 -0.22 9.63
C PHE A 39 4.50 -0.12 8.11
N HIS A 40 4.59 1.09 7.55
CA HIS A 40 4.40 1.37 6.11
C HIS A 40 3.10 0.77 5.55
N THR A 41 2.03 0.82 6.34
CA THR A 41 0.75 0.20 6.00
C THR A 41 -0.21 1.20 5.36
N ASP A 42 -1.12 0.72 4.51
CA ASP A 42 -2.16 1.55 3.91
C ASP A 42 -3.15 2.08 4.98
N ILE A 43 -3.37 3.40 4.98
CA ILE A 43 -4.28 4.06 5.92
C ILE A 43 -5.74 3.59 5.72
N SER A 44 -6.13 3.27 4.49
CA SER A 44 -7.49 2.82 4.19
C SER A 44 -7.75 1.45 4.82
N TRP A 45 -6.75 0.56 4.81
CA TRP A 45 -6.83 -0.72 5.51
C TRP A 45 -7.04 -0.55 7.02
N ILE A 46 -6.32 0.37 7.65
CA ILE A 46 -6.47 0.65 9.10
C ILE A 46 -7.86 1.19 9.44
N VAL A 47 -8.39 2.10 8.63
CA VAL A 47 -9.65 2.81 8.96
C VAL A 47 -10.88 2.01 8.56
N PHE A 48 -10.86 1.37 7.39
CA PHE A 48 -12.04 0.72 6.80
C PHE A 48 -12.01 -0.79 6.91
N GLY A 49 -10.90 -1.40 7.33
CA GLY A 49 -10.72 -2.86 7.37
C GLY A 49 -10.68 -3.50 5.99
N THR A 50 -10.69 -2.68 4.93
CA THR A 50 -10.55 -3.11 3.54
C THR A 50 -9.21 -2.62 3.05
N THR A 51 -8.38 -3.51 2.51
CA THR A 51 -7.28 -3.04 1.68
C THR A 51 -7.92 -2.23 0.57
N SER A 52 -7.50 -0.98 0.37
CA SER A 52 -7.83 -0.29 -0.87
C SER A 52 -7.27 -1.13 -2.02
N SER A 53 -8.05 -2.07 -2.54
CA SER A 53 -7.88 -2.64 -3.89
C SER A 53 -8.16 -1.57 -4.97
N ASN A 54 -7.95 -0.30 -4.62
CA ASN A 54 -8.23 0.92 -5.36
C ASN A 54 -6.94 1.71 -5.66
N ASN A 55 -5.75 1.14 -5.48
CA ASN A 55 -4.89 1.15 -6.67
C ASN A 55 -5.71 0.43 -7.73
N LYS A 56 -5.88 1.00 -8.92
CA LYS A 56 -6.48 0.28 -10.04
C LYS A 56 -5.66 -0.99 -10.27
N VAL A 57 -5.98 -2.05 -9.55
CA VAL A 57 -5.65 -3.41 -9.89
C VAL A 57 -6.50 -3.63 -11.11
N ILE A 58 -5.88 -3.44 -12.27
CA ILE A 58 -6.28 -4.09 -13.52
C ILE A 58 -6.73 -5.49 -13.09
N GLY A 59 -8.00 -5.79 -13.36
CA GLY A 59 -8.85 -6.65 -12.53
C GLY A 59 -8.20 -7.94 -12.07
N VAL A 60 -8.73 -8.47 -10.97
CA VAL A 60 -8.43 -9.79 -10.38
C VAL A 60 -8.83 -10.91 -11.36
N ASN A 61 -8.17 -10.95 -12.50
CA ASN A 61 -7.78 -12.13 -13.23
C ASN A 61 -6.27 -12.19 -12.97
N GLU A 62 -5.78 -13.30 -12.41
CA GLU A 62 -4.36 -13.64 -12.26
C GLU A 62 -3.43 -12.61 -12.91
N VAL A 63 -2.85 -11.70 -12.12
CA VAL A 63 -1.92 -10.71 -12.67
C VAL A 63 -0.88 -11.51 -13.42
N ASN A 64 -0.91 -11.41 -14.75
CA ASN A 64 -0.05 -12.15 -15.62
C ASN A 64 1.37 -11.82 -15.17
N GLU A 65 2.22 -12.81 -14.89
CA GLU A 65 3.58 -12.59 -14.41
C GLU A 65 4.32 -11.57 -15.30
N ILE A 66 3.97 -11.54 -16.58
CA ILE A 66 4.45 -10.58 -17.59
C ILE A 66 4.02 -9.13 -17.29
N GLU A 67 2.78 -8.90 -16.85
CA GLU A 67 2.30 -7.55 -16.49
C GLU A 67 2.99 -7.03 -15.23
N SER A 68 3.22 -7.91 -14.24
CA SER A 68 3.98 -7.57 -13.03
C SER A 68 5.42 -7.22 -13.37
N ASP A 69 6.09 -8.06 -14.17
CA ASP A 69 7.46 -7.83 -14.60
C ASP A 69 7.58 -6.54 -15.43
N LEU A 70 6.61 -6.26 -16.31
CA LEU A 70 6.58 -5.03 -17.09
C LEU A 70 6.56 -3.81 -16.16
N LEU A 71 5.68 -3.77 -15.16
CA LEU A 71 5.60 -2.65 -14.22
C LEU A 71 6.90 -2.49 -13.41
N MET A 72 7.45 -3.60 -12.90
CA MET A 72 8.68 -3.57 -12.10
C MET A 72 9.91 -3.13 -12.92
N LEU A 73 9.99 -3.50 -14.20
CA LEU A 73 11.07 -3.10 -15.09
C LEU A 73 10.89 -1.66 -15.56
N PHE A 74 9.65 -1.27 -15.88
CA PHE A 74 9.32 0.08 -16.32
C PHE A 74 9.66 1.13 -15.26
N ASP A 75 9.40 0.85 -13.98
CA ASP A 75 9.73 1.76 -12.87
C ASP A 75 11.24 2.00 -12.70
N LYS A 76 12.10 1.11 -13.22
CA LYS A 76 13.56 1.25 -13.15
C LYS A 76 14.15 2.05 -14.30
N LEU A 77 13.37 2.35 -15.32
CA LEU A 77 13.82 3.08 -16.51
C LEU A 77 13.89 4.58 -16.26
N LYS A 78 14.66 5.30 -17.09
CA LYS A 78 14.64 6.76 -17.09
C LYS A 78 13.38 7.23 -17.82
N ALA A 79 12.94 8.46 -17.52
CA ALA A 79 11.75 9.05 -18.14
C ALA A 79 11.76 8.98 -19.68
N VAL A 80 12.91 9.23 -20.31
CA VAL A 80 13.06 9.14 -21.77
C VAL A 80 12.81 7.70 -22.28
N ASP A 81 13.36 6.71 -21.59
CA ASP A 81 13.20 5.30 -21.96
C ASP A 81 11.76 4.83 -21.69
N GLN A 82 11.11 5.34 -20.64
CA GLN A 82 9.69 5.09 -20.35
C GLN A 82 8.79 5.61 -21.48
N ASP A 83 9.03 6.82 -21.97
CA ASP A 83 8.28 7.40 -23.08
C ASP A 83 8.42 6.56 -24.37
N GLU A 84 9.65 6.09 -24.68
CA GLU A 84 9.88 5.21 -25.83
C GLU A 84 9.10 3.89 -25.73
N ILE A 85 9.06 3.27 -24.55
CA ILE A 85 8.30 2.03 -24.32
C ILE A 85 6.80 2.27 -24.51
N ILE A 86 6.27 3.39 -24.00
CA ILE A 86 4.86 3.74 -24.20
C ILE A 86 4.53 3.93 -25.67
N ASP A 87 5.40 4.61 -26.43
CA ASP A 87 5.18 4.82 -27.87
C ASP A 87 5.30 3.52 -28.68
N PHE A 88 6.18 2.61 -28.27
CA PHE A 88 6.22 1.26 -28.83
C PHE A 88 4.91 0.50 -28.59
N ILE A 89 4.37 0.52 -27.36
CA ILE A 89 3.09 -0.12 -27.03
C ILE A 89 1.95 0.48 -27.86
N LYS A 90 1.85 1.82 -27.96
CA LYS A 90 0.85 2.49 -28.81
C LYS A 90 0.97 2.07 -30.26
N THR A 91 2.19 1.98 -30.78
CA THR A 91 2.45 1.54 -32.17
C THR A 91 1.97 0.12 -32.40
N LYS A 92 2.15 -0.79 -31.43
CA LYS A 92 1.65 -2.17 -31.51
C LYS A 92 0.12 -2.24 -31.46
N LEU A 93 -0.52 -1.41 -30.64
CA LEU A 93 -1.98 -1.34 -30.53
C LEU A 93 -2.64 -0.81 -31.81
N ASN A 94 -1.99 0.10 -32.52
CA ASN A 94 -2.51 0.66 -33.78
C ASN A 94 -2.30 -0.25 -35.01
N HIS A 95 -1.52 -1.34 -34.89
CA HIS A 95 -1.25 -2.28 -35.98
C HIS A 95 -2.15 -3.54 -35.93
N TYR A 96 -3.20 -3.54 -35.10
CA TYR A 96 -4.24 -4.57 -35.02
C TYR A 96 -5.63 -3.96 -35.17
#